data_AF-A0A4R5LND1-F1
#
_entry.id   AF-A0A4R5LND1-F1
#
_cell.length_a   1.000
_cell.length_b   1.000
_cell.length_c   1.000
_cell.angle_alpha   90.00
_cell.angle_beta   90.00
_cell.angle_gamma   90.00
#
_symmetry.space_group_name_H-M   'P 1'
#
loop_
_entity.id
_entity.type
_entity.pdbx_description
1 polymer ?
#
loop_
_entity_poly.entity_id
_entity_poly.type
_entity_poly.pdbx_seq_one_letter_code
_entity_poly.pdbx_strand_id
1 'polypeptide(L)'
;MAAGSSDTAIVCVGAMAPGNLGDFKRAIEVGNETGDWIMDCADSLFMLRGYSGAKMKRELVEVDLQDVDLRTYGPGLVAKSVFLIVGDKDIVTPADTMFSPIVESYRRTANLALETHVISGDHSFSWGRKELTDLVKDWMLRDCR
;
A
#
# COMPACT_ATOMS: atom_id res chain seq x y z
N MET A 1 5.35 -3.28 4.15
CA MET A 1 4.84 -2.56 5.33
C MET A 1 4.80 -3.46 6.55
N ALA A 2 3.96 -4.51 6.59
CA ALA A 2 3.83 -5.42 7.73
C ALA A 2 5.17 -5.95 8.31
N ALA A 3 5.96 -6.65 7.51
CA ALA A 3 7.29 -7.15 7.93
C ALA A 3 8.21 -6.01 8.36
N GLY A 4 8.19 -4.89 7.63
CA GLY A 4 8.95 -3.70 7.98
C GLY A 4 8.57 -3.11 9.34
N SER A 5 7.33 -3.26 9.79
CA SER A 5 6.83 -2.75 11.07
C SER A 5 7.22 -3.64 12.26
N SER A 6 7.54 -4.92 12.02
CA SER A 6 7.82 -5.90 13.07
C SER A 6 9.26 -6.42 13.11
N ASP A 7 9.96 -6.48 11.98
CA ASP A 7 11.32 -7.00 11.89
C ASP A 7 12.35 -5.88 12.08
N THR A 8 13.12 -5.94 13.17
CA THR A 8 14.15 -4.93 13.50
C THR A 8 15.37 -4.97 12.56
N ALA A 9 15.59 -6.05 11.81
CA ALA A 9 16.68 -6.12 10.83
C ALA A 9 16.39 -5.30 9.57
N ILE A 10 15.11 -4.99 9.29
CA ILE A 10 14.71 -4.16 8.15
C ILE A 10 14.90 -2.68 8.51
N VAL A 11 15.79 -1.99 7.81
CA VAL A 11 16.08 -0.55 8.02
C VAL A 11 15.38 0.37 7.01
N CYS A 12 14.93 -0.19 5.88
CA CYS A 12 14.24 0.55 4.82
C CYS A 12 12.94 -0.13 4.40
N VAL A 13 11.89 0.66 4.23
CA VAL A 13 10.55 0.18 3.86
C VAL A 13 9.97 1.06 2.76
N GLY A 14 9.91 0.52 1.54
CA GLY A 14 9.33 1.20 0.38
C GLY A 14 7.99 0.60 -0.04
N ALA A 15 7.08 1.42 -0.55
CA ALA A 15 5.89 0.96 -1.27
C ALA A 15 5.58 1.85 -2.49
N MET A 16 5.28 1.20 -3.61
CA MET A 16 4.90 1.84 -4.88
C MET A 16 3.45 1.45 -5.17
N ALA A 17 2.58 2.44 -5.40
CA ALA A 17 1.14 2.25 -5.57
C ALA A 17 0.53 1.35 -4.45
N PRO A 18 0.68 1.73 -3.17
CA PRO A 18 0.29 0.87 -2.05
C PRO A 18 -1.22 0.62 -2.00
N GLY A 19 -1.61 -0.66 -2.11
CA GLY A 19 -2.98 -1.12 -1.89
C GLY A 19 -3.29 -1.31 -0.39
N ASN A 20 -4.30 -0.61 0.13
CA ASN A 20 -4.72 -0.76 1.53
C ASN A 20 -5.81 -1.82 1.71
N LEU A 21 -5.42 -3.04 2.10
CA LEU A 21 -6.37 -4.14 2.32
C LEU A 21 -7.37 -3.84 3.47
N GLY A 22 -7.04 -2.95 4.39
CA GLY A 22 -8.00 -2.48 5.40
C GLY A 22 -9.22 -1.78 4.80
N ASP A 23 -9.07 -1.04 3.70
CA ASP A 23 -10.20 -0.42 3.00
C ASP A 23 -11.06 -1.49 2.32
N PHE A 24 -10.42 -2.53 1.77
CA PHE A 24 -11.11 -3.65 1.14
C PHE A 24 -11.92 -4.46 2.16
N LYS A 25 -11.34 -4.76 3.33
CA LYS A 25 -12.04 -5.42 4.44
C LYS A 25 -13.29 -4.65 4.83
N ARG A 26 -13.19 -3.33 5.06
CA ARG A 26 -14.34 -2.48 5.39
C ARG A 26 -15.41 -2.48 4.29
N ALA A 27 -15.00 -2.36 3.03
CA ALA A 27 -15.93 -2.35 1.90
C ALA A 27 -16.71 -3.68 1.79
N ILE A 28 -16.04 -4.81 1.99
CA ILE A 28 -16.63 -6.15 2.02
C ILE A 28 -17.59 -6.32 3.21
N GLU A 29 -17.23 -5.80 4.38
CA GLU A 29 -18.06 -5.88 5.59
C GLU A 29 -19.32 -5.03 5.50
N VAL A 30 -19.23 -3.83 4.89
CA VAL A 30 -20.36 -2.94 4.64
C VAL A 30 -21.22 -3.42 3.48
N GLY A 31 -20.67 -4.18 2.54
CA GLY A 31 -21.38 -4.72 1.37
C GLY A 31 -21.73 -3.62 0.35
N ASN A 32 -20.77 -2.77 0.01
CA ASN A 32 -20.93 -1.72 -1.00
C ASN A 32 -20.33 -2.12 -2.36
N GLU A 33 -20.55 -1.27 -3.37
CA GLU A 33 -20.04 -1.49 -4.74
C GLU A 33 -18.52 -1.68 -4.82
N THR A 34 -17.76 -1.03 -3.94
CA THR A 34 -16.31 -1.24 -3.85
C THR A 34 -15.98 -2.65 -3.40
N GLY A 35 -16.71 -3.18 -2.41
CA GLY A 35 -16.57 -4.55 -1.94
C GLY A 35 -16.86 -5.56 -3.06
N ASP A 36 -17.92 -5.34 -3.83
CA ASP A 36 -18.28 -6.18 -4.97
C ASP A 36 -17.22 -6.11 -6.08
N TRP A 37 -16.76 -4.90 -6.44
CA TRP A 37 -15.71 -4.72 -7.45
C TRP A 37 -14.40 -5.44 -7.08
N ILE A 38 -13.99 -5.40 -5.81
CA ILE A 38 -12.78 -6.08 -5.34
C ILE A 38 -12.93 -7.60 -5.48
N MET A 39 -14.13 -8.13 -5.20
CA MET A 39 -14.42 -9.56 -5.36
C MET A 39 -14.33 -9.99 -6.82
N ASP A 40 -14.92 -9.22 -7.73
CA ASP A 40 -14.84 -9.46 -9.17
C ASP A 40 -13.39 -9.35 -9.68
N CYS A 41 -12.65 -8.36 -9.18
CA CYS A 41 -11.23 -8.22 -9.48
C CYS A 41 -10.45 -9.48 -9.03
N ALA A 42 -10.70 -9.99 -7.83
CA ALA A 42 -10.07 -11.20 -7.33
C ALA A 42 -10.46 -12.46 -8.13
N ASP A 43 -11.70 -12.55 -8.62
CA ASP A 43 -12.13 -13.64 -9.51
C ASP A 43 -11.49 -13.54 -10.91
N SER A 44 -11.09 -12.34 -11.35
CA SER A 44 -10.33 -12.15 -12.59
C SER A 44 -8.86 -12.59 -12.50
N LEU A 45 -8.36 -12.89 -11.30
CA LEU A 45 -6.98 -13.37 -11.07
C LEU A 45 -6.83 -14.87 -11.38
N PHE A 46 -7.24 -15.28 -12.59
CA PHE A 46 -7.27 -16.67 -13.06
C PHE A 46 -5.91 -17.39 -13.01
N MET A 47 -4.80 -16.64 -12.95
CA MET A 47 -3.45 -17.16 -12.82
C MET A 47 -3.13 -17.69 -11.41
N LEU A 48 -3.92 -17.33 -10.40
CA LEU A 48 -3.72 -17.73 -9.01
C LEU A 48 -4.51 -19.01 -8.69
N ARG A 49 -3.79 -20.14 -8.60
CA ARG A 49 -4.41 -21.45 -8.33
C ARG A 49 -5.15 -21.46 -6.99
N GLY A 50 -6.45 -21.73 -7.06
CA GLY A 50 -7.32 -21.84 -5.88
C GLY A 50 -7.65 -20.50 -5.24
N TYR A 51 -7.36 -19.38 -5.90
CA TYR A 51 -7.78 -18.04 -5.49
C TYR A 51 -9.10 -17.65 -6.15
N SER A 52 -9.90 -16.87 -5.44
CA SER A 52 -11.20 -16.34 -5.87
C SER A 52 -11.58 -15.19 -4.95
N GLY A 53 -12.52 -14.35 -5.37
CA GLY A 53 -13.18 -13.38 -4.50
C GLY A 53 -13.72 -14.05 -3.25
N ALA A 54 -14.41 -15.19 -3.39
CA ALA A 54 -14.94 -15.93 -2.25
C ALA A 54 -13.85 -16.35 -1.23
N LYS A 55 -12.66 -16.75 -1.69
CA LYS A 55 -11.53 -17.06 -0.81
C LYS A 55 -10.97 -15.80 -0.16
N MET A 56 -10.74 -14.75 -0.93
CA MET A 56 -10.26 -13.46 -0.41
C MET A 56 -11.20 -12.89 0.67
N LYS A 57 -12.52 -12.94 0.45
CA LYS A 57 -13.51 -12.50 1.45
C LYS A 57 -13.36 -13.27 2.76
N ARG A 58 -13.25 -14.60 2.70
CA ARG A 58 -13.05 -15.41 3.91
C ARG A 58 -11.78 -15.01 4.63
N GLU A 59 -10.66 -14.93 3.91
CA GLU A 59 -9.36 -14.57 4.49
C GLU A 59 -9.38 -13.16 5.09
N LEU A 60 -9.97 -12.17 4.42
CA LEU A 60 -10.06 -10.80 4.95
C LEU A 60 -11.03 -10.67 6.13
N VAL A 61 -12.08 -11.49 6.21
CA VAL A 61 -13.00 -11.49 7.36
C VAL A 61 -12.32 -12.09 8.60
N GLU A 62 -11.45 -13.07 8.44
CA GLU A 62 -10.78 -13.78 9.54
C GLU A 62 -9.60 -13.02 10.17
N VAL A 63 -9.02 -12.04 9.47
CA VAL A 63 -7.90 -11.23 9.98
C VAL A 63 -8.40 -9.97 10.70
N ASP A 64 -7.67 -9.55 11.73
CA ASP A 64 -7.93 -8.28 12.38
C ASP A 64 -7.65 -7.12 11.43
N LEU A 65 -8.52 -6.10 11.47
CA LEU A 65 -8.37 -4.92 10.61
C LEU A 65 -7.01 -4.25 10.78
N GLN A 66 -6.48 -4.23 12.02
CA GLN A 66 -5.19 -3.63 12.32
C GLN A 66 -4.01 -4.33 11.65
N ASP A 67 -4.16 -5.60 11.28
CA ASP A 67 -3.11 -6.42 10.67
C ASP A 67 -3.07 -6.32 9.15
N VAL A 68 -4.05 -5.65 8.54
CA VAL A 68 -4.16 -5.46 7.08
C VAL A 68 -4.35 -4.00 6.67
N ASP A 69 -4.62 -3.10 7.62
CA ASP A 69 -4.75 -1.68 7.36
C ASP A 69 -3.39 -0.99 7.37
N LEU A 70 -2.92 -0.55 6.21
CA LEU A 70 -1.58 0.04 6.06
C LEU A 70 -1.36 1.25 6.97
N ARG A 71 -2.43 1.94 7.40
CA ARG A 71 -2.37 3.11 8.28
C ARG A 71 -1.89 2.76 9.69
N THR A 72 -1.98 1.51 10.13
CA THR A 72 -1.63 1.12 11.50
C THR A 72 -0.13 0.88 11.70
N TYR A 73 0.64 0.68 10.62
CA TYR A 73 2.04 0.27 10.75
C TYR A 73 3.03 1.38 11.11
N GLY A 74 2.63 2.66 11.01
CA GLY A 74 3.49 3.83 11.25
C GLY A 74 4.35 3.74 12.51
N PRO A 75 3.78 3.43 13.70
CA PRO A 75 4.54 3.30 14.95
C PRO A 75 5.67 2.27 14.89
N GLY A 76 5.48 1.11 14.24
CA GLY A 76 6.53 0.09 14.10
C GLY A 76 7.59 0.42 13.05
N LEU A 77 7.41 1.52 12.30
CA LEU A 77 8.37 2.00 11.30
C LEU A 77 9.29 3.12 11.82
N VAL A 78 9.13 3.53 13.09
CA VAL A 78 10.02 4.52 13.71
C VAL A 78 11.48 4.04 13.64
N ALA A 79 12.40 4.98 13.41
CA ALA A 79 13.83 4.75 13.18
C ALA A 79 14.19 4.02 11.86
N LYS A 80 13.23 3.80 10.96
CA LYS A 80 13.45 3.26 9.61
C LYS A 80 13.28 4.37 8.58
N SER A 81 13.93 4.24 7.43
CA SER A 81 13.63 5.09 6.27
C SER A 81 12.41 4.53 5.52
N VAL A 82 11.37 5.35 5.36
CA VAL A 82 10.11 4.96 4.73
C VAL A 82 9.89 5.78 3.46
N PHE A 83 9.62 5.08 2.35
CA PHE A 83 9.38 5.70 1.04
C PHE A 83 8.04 5.25 0.47
N LEU A 84 7.18 6.21 0.12
CA LEU A 84 5.87 5.94 -0.49
C LEU A 84 5.73 6.72 -1.79
N ILE A 85 5.29 6.07 -2.87
CA ILE A 85 5.03 6.74 -4.14
C ILE A 85 3.76 6.22 -4.83
N VAL A 86 3.03 7.12 -5.50
CA VAL A 86 1.84 6.79 -6.31
C VAL A 86 1.81 7.62 -7.59
N GLY A 87 1.13 7.11 -8.62
CA GLY A 87 0.82 7.84 -9.85
C GLY A 87 -0.43 8.72 -9.70
N ASP A 88 -0.40 9.93 -10.25
CA ASP A 88 -1.52 10.89 -10.20
C ASP A 88 -2.75 10.47 -11.04
N LYS A 89 -2.60 9.51 -11.96
CA LYS A 89 -3.66 8.88 -12.76
C LYS A 89 -3.90 7.43 -12.39
N ASP A 90 -3.43 6.99 -11.22
CA ASP A 90 -3.74 5.66 -10.71
C ASP A 90 -5.24 5.55 -10.38
N ILE A 91 -5.93 4.64 -11.07
CA ILE A 91 -7.35 4.33 -10.84
C ILE A 91 -7.55 3.04 -10.02
N VAL A 92 -6.49 2.28 -9.77
CA VAL A 92 -6.51 1.02 -9.03
C VAL A 92 -6.25 1.27 -7.54
N THR A 93 -5.25 2.11 -7.25
CA THR A 93 -4.95 2.60 -5.89
C THR A 93 -4.89 4.13 -5.89
N PRO A 94 -6.04 4.82 -6.05
CA PRO A 94 -6.04 6.26 -6.29
C PRO A 94 -5.39 7.06 -5.17
N ALA A 95 -4.69 8.14 -5.56
CA ALA A 95 -3.93 8.96 -4.64
C ALA A 95 -4.80 9.49 -3.49
N ASP A 96 -5.98 10.05 -3.81
CA ASP A 96 -6.82 10.73 -2.83
C ASP A 96 -7.49 9.78 -1.83
N THR A 97 -7.89 8.59 -2.28
CA THR A 97 -8.71 7.67 -1.47
C THR A 97 -7.91 6.57 -0.79
N MET A 98 -6.72 6.22 -1.30
CA MET A 98 -5.93 5.10 -0.80
C MET A 98 -4.54 5.53 -0.31
N PHE A 99 -3.82 6.34 -1.09
CA PHE A 99 -2.45 6.74 -0.75
C PHE A 99 -2.40 7.84 0.32
N SER A 100 -3.12 8.95 0.10
CA SER A 100 -3.12 10.13 0.98
C SER A 100 -3.50 9.80 2.43
N PRO A 101 -4.52 8.95 2.71
CA PRO A 101 -4.82 8.55 4.09
C PRO A 101 -3.68 7.80 4.79
N ILE A 102 -2.89 7.00 4.07
CA ILE A 102 -1.69 6.33 4.60
C ILE A 102 -0.63 7.37 4.95
N VAL A 103 -0.35 8.27 4.00
CA VAL A 103 0.62 9.35 4.18
C VAL A 103 0.27 10.23 5.38
N GLU A 104 -1.00 10.63 5.51
CA GLU A 104 -1.47 11.45 6.64
C GLU A 104 -1.30 10.73 7.97
N SER A 105 -1.63 9.44 8.05
CA SER A 105 -1.42 8.64 9.24
C SER A 105 0.07 8.58 9.62
N TYR A 106 0.94 8.42 8.63
CA TYR A 106 2.38 8.28 8.87
C TYR A 106 3.01 9.62 9.27
N ARG A 107 2.57 10.73 8.68
CA ARG A 107 2.99 12.09 9.07
C ARG A 107 2.62 12.45 10.51
N ARG A 108 1.59 11.81 11.09
CA ARG A 108 1.23 11.97 12.51
C ARG A 108 2.11 11.13 13.45
N THR A 109 2.90 10.20 12.93
CA THR A 109 3.83 9.40 13.73
C THR A 109 5.09 10.20 13.98
N ALA A 110 5.33 10.55 15.25
CA ALA A 110 6.52 11.31 15.64
C ALA A 110 7.81 10.55 15.29
N ASN A 111 8.82 11.28 14.82
CA ASN A 111 10.16 10.75 14.48
C ASN A 111 10.16 9.67 13.38
N LEU A 112 9.14 9.63 12.52
CA LEU A 112 9.15 8.79 11.34
C LEU A 112 9.89 9.49 10.19
N ALA A 113 10.95 8.87 9.66
CA ALA A 113 11.64 9.36 8.47
C ALA A 113 10.85 8.95 7.22
N LEU A 114 9.92 9.81 6.82
CA LEU A 114 8.98 9.56 5.73
C LEU A 114 9.29 10.43 4.50
N GLU A 115 9.54 9.79 3.37
CA GLU A 115 9.58 10.38 2.04
C GLU A 115 8.35 9.96 1.22
N THR A 116 7.67 10.93 0.60
CA THR A 116 6.44 10.67 -0.16
C THR A 116 6.43 11.39 -1.49
N HIS A 117 5.99 10.71 -2.55
CA HIS A 117 5.89 11.28 -3.89
C HIS A 117 4.54 10.99 -4.55
N VAL A 118 4.00 11.97 -5.27
CA VAL A 118 2.93 11.78 -6.25
C VAL A 118 3.51 12.24 -7.58
N ILE A 119 3.67 11.31 -8.52
CA ILE A 119 4.30 11.59 -9.83
C ILE A 119 3.30 11.37 -10.95
N SER A 120 3.60 11.86 -12.15
CA SER A 120 2.72 11.60 -13.28
C SER A 120 2.77 10.12 -13.68
N GLY A 121 1.63 9.44 -13.69
CA GLY A 121 1.59 8.01 -14.01
C GLY A 121 0.25 7.34 -13.72
N ASP A 122 -0.02 6.23 -14.41
CA ASP A 122 -1.05 5.27 -14.03
C ASP A 122 -0.56 4.33 -12.91
N HIS A 123 -1.35 3.31 -12.55
CA HIS A 123 -0.99 2.30 -11.55
C HIS A 123 0.34 1.58 -11.85
N SER A 124 0.66 1.41 -13.13
CA SER A 124 1.90 0.76 -13.60
C SER A 124 3.02 1.78 -13.92
N PHE A 125 2.80 3.05 -13.60
CA PHE A 125 3.68 4.17 -13.92
C PHE A 125 4.07 4.22 -15.41
N SER A 126 3.16 3.87 -16.32
CA SER A 126 3.44 3.59 -17.74
C SER A 126 4.30 4.63 -18.44
N TRP A 127 4.10 5.92 -18.16
CA TRP A 127 4.93 7.04 -18.65
C TRP A 127 5.82 7.69 -17.57
N GLY A 128 5.63 7.34 -16.30
CA GLY A 128 6.41 7.84 -15.16
C GLY A 128 7.59 6.95 -14.76
N ARG A 129 7.84 5.82 -15.43
CA ARG A 129 8.83 4.80 -14.99
C ARG A 129 10.23 5.36 -14.77
N LYS A 130 10.68 6.29 -15.60
CA LYS A 130 12.01 6.90 -15.45
C LYS A 130 12.09 7.69 -14.14
N GLU A 131 11.12 8.55 -13.87
CA GLU A 131 11.06 9.34 -12.65
C GLU A 131 10.93 8.45 -11.41
N LEU A 132 10.04 7.45 -11.45
CA LEU A 132 9.94 6.42 -10.40
C LEU A 132 11.30 5.77 -10.12
N THR A 133 11.99 5.32 -11.17
CA THR A 133 13.29 4.64 -11.05
C THR A 133 14.34 5.53 -10.41
N ASP A 134 14.40 6.80 -10.83
CA ASP A 134 15.37 7.75 -10.30
C ASP A 134 15.09 8.05 -8.81
N LEU A 135 13.84 8.31 -8.43
CA LEU A 135 13.46 8.55 -7.03
C LEU A 135 13.75 7.34 -6.13
N VAL A 136 13.37 6.13 -6.55
CA VAL A 136 13.62 4.91 -5.77
C VAL A 136 15.11 4.66 -5.63
N LYS A 137 15.88 4.78 -6.73
CA LYS A 137 17.33 4.60 -6.72
C LYS A 137 18.00 5.60 -5.78
N ASP A 138 17.64 6.87 -5.88
CA ASP A 138 18.25 7.93 -5.07
C ASP A 138 17.95 7.74 -3.58
N TRP A 139 16.70 7.38 -3.23
CA TRP A 139 16.32 6.99 -1.86
C TRP A 139 17.14 5.78 -1.36
N MET A 140 17.19 4.69 -2.13
CA MET A 140 17.93 3.48 -1.76
C MET A 140 19.43 3.74 -1.55
N LEU A 141 20.05 4.54 -2.42
CA LEU A 141 21.47 4.87 -2.33
C LEU A 141 21.80 5.73 -1.11
N ARG A 142 20.85 6.56 -0.66
CA ARG A 142 21.04 7.50 0.45
C ARG A 142 20.75 6.86 1.81
N ASP A 143 19.70 6.05 1.90
CA ASP A 143 19.14 5.64 3.20
C ASP A 143 19.25 4.14 3.49
N CYS A 144 19.52 3.30 2.48
CA CYS A 144 19.38 1.84 2.59
C CYS A 144 20.69 1.06 2.37
N ARG A 145 21.82 1.75 2.50
CA ARG A 145 23.16 1.17 2.37
C ARG A 145 23.80 0.93 3.72
#